data_AF-A0A914UMK5-F1
#
_entry.id   AF-A0A914UMK5-F1
#
_cell.length_a   1.000
_cell.length_b   1.000
_cell.length_c   1.000
_cell.angle_alpha   90.00
_cell.angle_beta   90.00
_cell.angle_gamma   90.00
#
_symmetry.space_group_name_H-M   'P 1'
#
loop_
_entity.id
_entity.type
_entity.pdbx_description
1 polymer ?
#
loop_
_entity_poly.entity_id
_entity_poly.type
_entity_poly.pdbx_seq_one_letter_code
_entity_poly.pdbx_strand_id
1 'polypeptide(L)'
;MPGNAVQLPACDVSRLREIENIFSASLHSPIRRESLALAIENQNYIPKLCDTFRMCEDLDNIESLRLLYQIIKSMFMLNKNALLEILFNERHLKDVVGILEYDPSLPEPKRHRDYLWGTAAFREVIPIKSPELKAKIHQTYRVQYIQDVILPAPSIFEENMLSSLNSFIFFNRVEIVAMIQDDDQFLNDLFVQLRAKDTGVERRRDLTLFLKEFCTFAQTLQPSGPQGREVFFK
;
A
#
# COMPACT_ATOMS: atom_id res chain seq x y z
N MET A 1 -25.66 22.66 -12.30
CA MET A 1 -26.35 22.28 -11.04
C MET A 1 -25.27 21.91 -10.03
N PRO A 2 -25.21 22.51 -8.84
CA PRO A 2 -24.28 22.05 -7.82
C PRO A 2 -24.75 20.66 -7.36
N GLY A 3 -24.17 19.60 -7.92
CA GLY A 3 -24.46 18.24 -7.50
C GLY A 3 -24.04 18.09 -6.04
N ASN A 4 -25.02 17.80 -5.17
CA ASN A 4 -24.91 17.71 -3.71
C ASN A 4 -23.49 17.38 -3.20
N ALA A 5 -22.82 18.37 -2.62
CA ALA A 5 -21.58 18.16 -1.90
C ALA A 5 -21.83 17.19 -0.74
N VAL A 6 -21.04 16.11 -0.66
CA VAL A 6 -21.08 15.18 0.46
C VAL A 6 -20.54 15.89 1.70
N GLN A 7 -21.39 16.06 2.72
CA GLN A 7 -20.99 16.57 4.02
C GLN A 7 -20.55 15.41 4.89
N LEU A 8 -19.28 15.42 5.29
CA LEU A 8 -18.74 14.43 6.23
C LEU A 8 -18.97 14.88 7.67
N PRO A 9 -19.45 13.98 8.54
CA PRO A 9 -19.55 14.23 9.97
C PRO A 9 -18.17 14.26 10.62
N ALA A 10 -18.07 14.76 11.86
CA ALA A 10 -16.85 14.66 12.66
C ALA A 10 -16.46 13.19 12.91
N CYS A 11 -15.15 12.90 12.94
CA CYS A 11 -14.59 11.56 13.18
C CYS A 11 -14.67 11.20 14.67
N ASP A 12 -15.88 11.03 15.17
CA ASP A 12 -16.14 10.65 16.56
C ASP A 12 -16.82 9.29 16.63
N VAL A 13 -16.57 8.54 17.70
CA VAL A 13 -17.12 7.18 17.91
C VAL A 13 -18.64 7.15 17.77
N SER A 14 -19.33 8.15 18.30
CA SER A 14 -20.79 8.27 18.24
C SER A 14 -21.34 8.44 16.82
N ARG A 15 -20.50 8.85 15.86
CA ARG A 15 -20.88 9.13 14.46
C ARG A 15 -20.33 8.11 13.47
N LEU A 16 -19.56 7.10 13.89
CA LEU A 16 -18.98 6.10 12.99
C LEU A 16 -20.02 5.37 12.14
N ARG A 17 -21.20 5.07 12.69
CA ARG A 17 -22.30 4.46 11.92
C ARG A 17 -22.83 5.40 10.84
N GLU A 18 -22.95 6.69 11.14
CA GLU A 18 -23.36 7.71 10.17
C GLU A 18 -22.32 7.84 9.04
N ILE A 19 -21.03 7.84 9.40
CA ILE A 19 -19.90 7.86 8.45
C ILE A 19 -19.98 6.66 7.51
N GLU A 20 -20.06 5.45 8.07
CA GLU A 20 -20.10 4.22 7.29
C GLU A 20 -21.27 4.20 6.31
N ASN A 21 -22.47 4.61 6.76
CA ASN A 21 -23.65 4.75 5.89
C ASN A 21 -23.42 5.74 4.73
N ILE A 22 -22.78 6.88 4.99
CA ILE A 22 -22.47 7.87 3.94
C ILE A 22 -21.48 7.29 2.92
N PHE A 23 -20.45 6.59 3.38
CA PHE A 23 -19.45 5.97 2.53
C PHE A 23 -20.08 4.89 1.64
N SER A 24 -20.78 3.93 2.26
CA SER A 24 -21.48 2.84 1.57
C SER A 24 -22.46 3.36 0.52
N ALA A 25 -23.33 4.31 0.89
CA ALA A 25 -24.31 4.88 -0.04
C ALA A 25 -23.67 5.68 -1.19
N SER A 26 -22.46 6.21 -1.00
CA SER A 26 -21.76 6.98 -2.04
C SER A 26 -21.12 6.09 -3.10
N LEU A 27 -20.77 4.83 -2.80
CA LEU A 27 -20.12 3.91 -3.74
C LEU A 27 -20.99 3.56 -4.96
N HIS A 28 -22.32 3.68 -4.85
CA HIS A 28 -23.26 3.35 -5.92
C HIS A 28 -23.43 4.45 -6.98
N SER A 29 -22.87 5.65 -6.78
CA SER A 29 -23.03 6.78 -7.70
C SER A 29 -21.67 7.40 -8.05
N PRO A 30 -21.28 7.46 -9.34
CA PRO A 30 -20.01 8.06 -9.75
C PRO A 30 -19.82 9.50 -9.25
N ILE A 31 -20.88 10.30 -9.28
CA ILE A 31 -20.86 11.69 -8.81
C ILE A 31 -20.61 11.75 -7.30
N ARG A 32 -21.27 10.89 -6.52
CA ARG A 32 -21.07 10.84 -5.07
C ARG A 32 -19.71 10.29 -4.69
N ARG A 33 -19.16 9.32 -5.44
CA ARG A 33 -17.79 8.82 -5.25
C ARG A 33 -16.78 9.95 -5.39
N GLU A 34 -16.91 10.78 -6.43
CA GLU A 34 -16.03 11.93 -6.63
C GLU A 34 -16.16 12.93 -5.49
N SER A 35 -17.39 13.32 -5.16
CA SER A 35 -17.62 14.30 -4.09
C SER A 35 -17.17 13.80 -2.73
N LEU A 36 -17.32 12.51 -2.43
CA LEU A 36 -16.83 11.89 -1.20
C LEU A 36 -15.30 11.90 -1.16
N ALA A 37 -14.62 11.51 -2.24
CA ALA A 37 -13.16 11.52 -2.31
C ALA A 37 -12.58 12.92 -2.03
N LEU A 38 -13.15 13.95 -2.68
CA LEU A 38 -12.77 15.34 -2.43
C LEU A 38 -13.05 15.78 -0.99
N ALA A 39 -14.16 15.35 -0.40
CA ALA A 39 -14.48 15.67 1.00
C ALA A 39 -13.48 15.03 1.98
N ILE A 40 -13.10 13.77 1.74
CA ILE A 40 -12.11 13.05 2.55
C ILE A 40 -10.76 13.77 2.54
N GLU A 41 -10.30 14.17 1.34
CA GLU A 41 -9.04 14.87 1.13
C GLU A 41 -9.06 16.26 1.78
N ASN A 42 -10.03 17.10 1.41
CA ASN A 42 -10.11 18.50 1.88
C ASN A 42 -10.26 18.62 3.40
N GLN A 43 -10.88 17.65 4.06
CA GLN A 43 -11.11 17.68 5.50
C GLN A 43 -10.01 16.98 6.31
N ASN A 44 -8.97 16.47 5.65
CA ASN A 44 -7.91 15.67 6.26
C ASN A 44 -8.51 14.52 7.11
N TYR A 45 -9.38 13.74 6.48
CA TYR A 45 -10.26 12.81 7.21
C TYR A 45 -9.55 11.52 7.65
N ILE A 46 -8.59 11.03 6.85
CA ILE A 46 -7.86 9.78 7.14
C ILE A 46 -7.08 9.86 8.45
N PRO A 47 -6.27 10.90 8.73
CA PRO A 47 -5.56 11.00 10.02
C PRO A 47 -6.52 11.05 11.20
N LYS A 48 -7.64 11.77 11.08
CA LYS A 48 -8.67 11.85 12.13
C LYS A 48 -9.29 10.48 12.41
N LEU A 49 -9.56 9.68 11.38
CA LEU A 49 -10.03 8.29 11.56
C LEU A 49 -8.98 7.40 12.22
N CYS A 50 -7.69 7.61 11.93
CA CYS A 50 -6.61 6.88 12.61
C CYS A 50 -6.57 7.23 14.10
N ASP A 51 -6.79 8.50 14.47
CA ASP A 51 -6.88 8.90 15.87
C ASP A 51 -8.10 8.29 16.57
N THR A 52 -9.28 8.29 15.91
CA THR A 52 -10.47 7.58 16.42
C THR A 52 -10.21 6.08 16.58
N PHE A 53 -9.51 5.46 15.63
CA PHE A 53 -9.15 4.04 15.67
C PHE A 53 -8.32 3.71 16.91
N ARG A 54 -7.23 4.45 17.16
CA ARG A 54 -6.37 4.20 18.33
C ARG A 54 -7.18 4.27 19.63
N MET A 55 -8.06 5.26 19.78
CA MET A 55 -8.94 5.36 20.94
C MET A 55 -9.92 4.18 21.04
N CYS A 56 -10.52 3.74 19.92
CA CYS A 56 -11.41 2.58 19.92
C CYS A 56 -10.68 1.29 20.29
N GLU A 57 -9.45 1.14 19.82
CA GLU A 57 -8.59 -0.01 20.12
C GLU A 57 -8.19 -0.03 21.60
N ASP A 58 -7.79 1.11 22.16
CA ASP A 58 -7.46 1.24 23.59
C ASP A 58 -8.66 0.92 24.52
N LEU A 59 -9.89 1.11 24.02
CA LEU A 59 -11.13 0.83 24.75
C LEU A 59 -11.71 -0.56 24.44
N ASP A 60 -11.05 -1.38 23.62
CA ASP A 60 -11.56 -2.66 23.11
C ASP A 60 -12.97 -2.55 22.49
N ASN A 61 -13.28 -1.42 21.84
CA ASN A 61 -14.60 -1.15 21.26
C ASN A 61 -14.75 -1.84 19.89
N ILE A 62 -14.98 -3.15 19.91
CA ILE A 62 -15.06 -4.00 18.72
C ILE A 62 -16.12 -3.53 17.71
N GLU A 63 -17.27 -3.03 18.17
CA GLU A 63 -18.31 -2.53 17.25
C GLU A 63 -17.79 -1.36 16.41
N SER A 64 -17.11 -0.41 17.05
CA SER A 64 -16.56 0.77 16.39
C SER A 64 -15.39 0.41 15.47
N LEU A 65 -14.56 -0.54 15.87
CA LEU A 65 -13.44 -1.04 15.07
C LEU A 65 -13.93 -1.72 13.77
N ARG A 66 -15.04 -2.46 13.84
CA ARG A 66 -15.69 -3.06 12.66
C ARG A 66 -16.30 -2.01 11.73
N LEU A 67 -16.84 -0.91 12.26
CA LEU A 67 -17.30 0.21 11.44
C LEU A 67 -16.13 0.91 10.74
N LEU A 68 -15.02 1.13 11.45
CA LEU A 68 -13.79 1.69 10.89
C LEU A 68 -13.24 0.80 9.76
N TYR A 69 -13.27 -0.52 9.91
CA TYR A 69 -12.93 -1.46 8.84
C TYR A 69 -13.74 -1.18 7.56
N GLN A 70 -15.06 -1.05 7.68
CA GLN A 70 -15.94 -0.82 6.51
C GLN A 70 -15.68 0.56 5.86
N ILE A 71 -15.38 1.58 6.68
CA ILE A 71 -15.04 2.92 6.19
C ILE A 71 -13.74 2.89 5.39
N ILE A 72 -12.67 2.29 5.94
CA ILE A 72 -11.38 2.18 5.25
C ILE A 72 -11.48 1.30 4.01
N LYS A 73 -12.20 0.18 4.06
CA LYS A 73 -12.49 -0.65 2.88
C LYS A 73 -13.20 0.14 1.80
N SER A 74 -14.18 0.96 2.16
CA SER A 74 -14.87 1.84 1.22
C SER A 74 -13.93 2.88 0.59
N MET A 75 -12.94 3.40 1.33
CA MET A 75 -11.92 4.29 0.76
C MET A 75 -11.07 3.61 -0.31
N PHE A 76 -10.66 2.35 -0.10
CA PHE A 76 -9.99 1.57 -1.14
C PHE A 76 -10.88 1.40 -2.37
N MET A 77 -12.15 1.10 -2.15
CA MET A 77 -13.13 0.94 -3.24
C MET A 77 -13.41 2.22 -4.02
N LEU A 78 -13.11 3.41 -3.48
CA LEU A 78 -13.21 4.68 -4.24
C LEU A 78 -12.22 4.70 -5.41
N ASN A 79 -11.11 3.96 -5.32
CA ASN A 79 -10.08 3.84 -6.35
C ASN A 79 -9.48 5.21 -6.74
N LYS A 80 -8.96 5.94 -5.73
CA LYS A 80 -8.45 7.30 -5.86
C LYS A 80 -7.00 7.39 -5.40
N ASN A 81 -6.08 7.72 -6.32
CA ASN A 81 -4.65 7.82 -6.03
C ASN A 81 -4.33 8.74 -4.84
N ALA A 82 -4.93 9.94 -4.79
CA ALA A 82 -4.70 10.90 -3.69
C ALA A 82 -5.05 10.31 -2.31
N LEU A 83 -6.10 9.49 -2.22
CA LEU A 83 -6.45 8.83 -0.96
C LEU A 83 -5.47 7.72 -0.62
N LEU A 84 -5.04 6.92 -1.61
CA LEU A 84 -4.06 5.85 -1.42
C LEU A 84 -2.71 6.41 -0.95
N GLU A 85 -2.26 7.55 -1.48
CA GLU A 85 -1.04 8.22 -1.02
C GLU A 85 -1.09 8.57 0.47
N ILE A 86 -2.23 9.04 0.96
CA ILE A 86 -2.43 9.38 2.38
C ILE A 86 -2.51 8.10 3.22
N LEU A 87 -3.29 7.10 2.79
CA LEU A 87 -3.45 5.81 3.48
C LEU A 87 -2.12 5.05 3.61
N PHE A 88 -1.31 5.07 2.57
CA PHE A 88 -0.04 4.34 2.51
C PHE A 88 1.15 5.14 3.03
N ASN A 89 0.94 6.38 3.46
CA ASN A 89 1.97 7.16 4.13
C ASN A 89 2.44 6.41 5.40
N GLU A 90 3.75 6.43 5.66
CA GLU A 90 4.35 5.73 6.80
C GLU A 90 3.71 6.08 8.15
N ARG A 91 3.22 7.32 8.29
CA ARG A 91 2.55 7.80 9.50
C ARG A 91 1.19 7.14 9.77
N HIS A 92 0.51 6.66 8.72
CA HIS A 92 -0.85 6.12 8.82
C HIS A 92 -0.90 4.63 8.52
N LEU A 93 0.03 4.10 7.72
CA LEU A 93 -0.03 2.74 7.19
C LEU A 93 -0.20 1.68 8.28
N LYS A 94 0.47 1.84 9.42
CA LYS A 94 0.34 0.89 10.54
C LYS A 94 -1.06 0.91 11.15
N ASP A 95 -1.65 2.09 11.32
CA ASP A 95 -3.03 2.22 11.83
C ASP A 95 -4.04 1.74 10.80
N VAL A 96 -3.84 2.04 9.51
CA VAL A 96 -4.68 1.53 8.42
C VAL A 96 -4.69 0.01 8.40
N VAL A 97 -3.52 -0.64 8.53
CA VAL A 97 -3.45 -2.10 8.66
C VAL A 97 -4.14 -2.57 9.94
N GLY A 98 -3.97 -1.87 11.05
CA GLY A 98 -4.65 -2.18 12.31
C GLY A 98 -6.19 -2.12 12.19
N ILE A 99 -6.73 -1.11 11.51
CA ILE A 99 -8.17 -1.03 11.21
C ILE A 99 -8.60 -2.24 10.39
N LEU A 100 -7.81 -2.63 9.39
CA LEU A 100 -8.10 -3.77 8.51
C LEU A 100 -8.03 -5.14 9.21
N GLU A 101 -7.50 -5.23 10.44
CA GLU A 101 -7.52 -6.47 11.24
C GLU A 101 -8.92 -6.85 11.70
N TYR A 102 -9.85 -5.89 11.81
CA TYR A 102 -11.19 -6.04 12.39
C TYR A 102 -12.27 -6.36 11.36
N ASP A 103 -11.96 -7.23 10.39
CA ASP A 103 -12.92 -7.69 9.38
C ASP A 103 -14.15 -8.34 10.04
N PRO A 104 -15.36 -7.80 9.86
CA PRO A 104 -16.56 -8.34 10.49
C PRO A 104 -17.02 -9.68 9.92
N SER A 105 -16.48 -10.13 8.79
CA SER A 105 -16.72 -11.48 8.24
C SER A 105 -15.95 -12.56 8.99
N LEU A 106 -14.99 -12.18 9.82
CA LEU A 106 -14.17 -13.09 10.60
C LEU A 106 -14.61 -13.11 12.07
N PRO A 107 -14.51 -14.27 12.74
CA PRO A 107 -14.88 -14.40 14.15
C PRO A 107 -13.95 -13.60 15.08
N GLU A 108 -12.66 -13.54 14.74
CA GLU A 108 -11.63 -12.86 15.51
C GLU A 108 -10.76 -11.98 14.61
N PRO A 109 -10.20 -10.87 15.14
CA PRO A 109 -9.29 -10.03 14.40
C PRO A 109 -8.04 -10.78 13.94
N LYS A 110 -7.58 -10.47 12.73
CA LYS A 110 -6.29 -10.99 12.22
C LYS A 110 -5.13 -10.20 12.81
N ARG A 111 -3.94 -10.79 12.82
CA ARG A 111 -2.72 -10.15 13.35
C ARG A 111 -1.79 -9.70 12.22
N HIS A 112 -2.31 -8.87 11.32
CA HIS A 112 -1.60 -8.38 10.14
C HIS A 112 -0.41 -7.47 10.51
N ARG A 113 -0.56 -6.61 11.52
CA ARG A 113 0.50 -5.74 12.03
C ARG A 113 1.66 -6.55 12.61
N ASP A 114 1.36 -7.58 13.40
CA ASP A 114 2.39 -8.45 13.98
C ASP A 114 3.16 -9.22 12.92
N TYR A 115 2.48 -9.64 11.85
CA TYR A 115 3.15 -10.22 10.70
C TYR A 115 4.04 -9.19 9.99
N LEU A 116 3.49 -8.05 9.58
CA LEU A 116 4.19 -7.05 8.75
C LEU A 116 5.30 -6.26 9.44
N TRP A 117 5.22 -6.08 10.78
CA TRP A 117 6.22 -5.34 11.56
C TRP A 117 6.98 -6.19 12.58
N GLY A 118 6.60 -7.47 12.77
CA GLY A 118 7.28 -8.38 13.69
C GLY A 118 7.86 -9.60 12.98
N THR A 119 6.99 -10.45 12.41
CA THR A 119 7.37 -11.78 11.91
C THR A 119 8.04 -11.75 10.53
N ALA A 120 7.61 -10.85 9.66
CA ALA A 120 8.19 -10.67 8.34
C ALA A 120 9.59 -10.04 8.47
N ALA A 121 10.62 -10.88 8.51
CA ALA A 121 12.00 -10.43 8.51
C ALA A 121 12.34 -9.84 7.14
N PHE A 122 12.64 -8.55 7.09
CA PHE A 122 13.21 -7.94 5.90
C PHE A 122 14.63 -8.45 5.70
N ARG A 123 14.82 -9.21 4.62
CA ARG A 123 16.11 -9.83 4.30
C ARG A 123 16.80 -9.04 3.21
N GLU A 124 17.88 -8.36 3.59
CA GLU A 124 18.73 -7.65 2.65
C GLU A 124 19.62 -8.64 1.89
N VAL A 125 19.36 -8.77 0.59
CA VAL A 125 20.22 -9.56 -0.29
C VAL A 125 21.53 -8.82 -0.53
N ILE A 126 21.52 -7.50 -0.63
CA ILE A 126 22.70 -6.63 -0.62
C ILE A 126 22.42 -5.50 0.38
N PRO A 127 23.42 -5.06 1.16
CA PRO A 127 23.22 -3.95 2.11
C PRO A 127 22.66 -2.72 1.40
N ILE A 128 21.49 -2.26 1.83
CA ILE A 128 20.84 -1.07 1.26
C ILE A 128 21.24 0.15 2.08
N LYS A 129 22.07 1.02 1.49
CA LYS A 129 22.58 2.22 2.16
C LYS A 129 21.55 3.35 2.25
N SER A 130 20.72 3.53 1.23
CA SER A 130 19.69 4.57 1.21
C SER A 130 18.51 4.20 2.12
N PRO A 131 18.22 4.99 3.17
CA PRO A 131 17.02 4.78 3.98
C PRO A 131 15.74 5.01 3.19
N GLU A 132 15.76 5.89 2.17
CA GLU A 132 14.63 6.17 1.29
C GLU A 132 14.27 4.93 0.44
N LEU A 133 15.26 4.31 -0.21
CA LEU A 133 15.07 3.07 -0.96
C LEU A 133 14.52 1.96 -0.06
N LYS A 134 15.07 1.85 1.15
CA LYS A 134 14.60 0.87 2.14
C LYS A 134 13.15 1.11 2.53
N ALA A 135 12.78 2.35 2.84
CA ALA A 135 11.41 2.74 3.16
C ALA A 135 10.46 2.44 2.00
N LYS A 136 10.86 2.72 0.75
CA LYS A 136 10.09 2.43 -0.46
C LYS A 136 9.86 0.94 -0.66
N ILE A 137 10.89 0.11 -0.47
CA ILE A 137 10.76 -1.36 -0.54
C ILE A 137 9.78 -1.87 0.51
N HIS A 138 9.91 -1.41 1.77
CA HIS A 138 8.98 -1.78 2.84
C HIS A 138 7.55 -1.34 2.56
N GLN A 139 7.34 -0.11 2.08
CA GLN A 139 6.02 0.39 1.72
C GLN A 139 5.43 -0.47 0.60
N THR A 140 6.19 -0.76 -0.44
CA THR A 140 5.74 -1.58 -1.58
C THR A 140 5.33 -2.98 -1.13
N TYR A 141 6.13 -3.62 -0.27
CA TYR A 141 5.82 -4.93 0.29
C TYR A 141 4.52 -4.90 1.12
N ARG A 142 4.35 -3.90 2.00
CA ARG A 142 3.16 -3.77 2.85
C ARG A 142 1.91 -3.49 2.04
N VAL A 143 1.99 -2.62 1.02
CA VAL A 143 0.87 -2.33 0.12
C VAL A 143 0.51 -3.57 -0.70
N GLN A 144 1.50 -4.30 -1.20
CA GLN A 144 1.26 -5.57 -1.88
C GLN A 144 0.62 -6.61 -0.95
N TYR A 145 1.01 -6.69 0.32
CA TYR A 145 0.35 -7.55 1.29
C TYR A 145 -1.12 -7.15 1.52
N ILE A 146 -1.41 -5.85 1.63
CA ILE A 146 -2.78 -5.35 1.74
C ILE A 146 -3.60 -5.84 0.52
N GLN A 147 -3.04 -5.77 -0.68
CA GLN A 147 -3.70 -6.26 -1.88
C GLN A 147 -3.92 -7.78 -1.89
N ASP A 148 -2.85 -8.54 -1.69
CA ASP A 148 -2.85 -9.98 -1.96
C ASP A 148 -3.51 -10.78 -0.82
N VAL A 149 -3.47 -10.25 0.41
CA VAL A 149 -3.88 -10.99 1.62
C VAL A 149 -5.10 -10.36 2.30
N ILE A 150 -5.16 -9.03 2.41
CA ILE A 150 -6.22 -8.37 3.18
C ILE A 150 -7.44 -8.05 2.31
N LEU A 151 -7.21 -7.53 1.10
CA LEU A 151 -8.23 -7.15 0.13
C LEU A 151 -8.07 -7.91 -1.19
N PRO A 152 -8.01 -9.27 -1.16
CA PRO A 152 -7.87 -10.04 -2.39
C PRO A 152 -9.11 -9.80 -3.26
N ALA A 153 -8.91 -9.43 -4.52
CA ALA A 153 -10.02 -9.25 -5.45
C ALA A 153 -10.76 -10.59 -5.64
N PRO A 154 -12.02 -10.74 -5.19
CA PRO A 154 -12.77 -11.98 -5.34
C PRO A 154 -13.29 -12.16 -6.77
N SER A 155 -13.28 -11.10 -7.60
CA SER A 155 -13.77 -11.13 -8.98
C SER A 155 -13.04 -10.14 -9.89
N ILE A 156 -13.08 -10.40 -11.21
CA ILE A 156 -12.52 -9.51 -12.26
C ILE A 156 -13.20 -8.11 -12.23
N PHE A 157 -14.43 -8.02 -11.75
CA PHE A 157 -15.13 -6.74 -11.62
C PHE A 157 -14.53 -5.86 -10.50
N GLU A 158 -14.12 -6.48 -9.40
CA GLU A 158 -13.42 -5.81 -8.29
C GLU A 158 -11.94 -5.55 -8.61
N GLU A 159 -11.34 -6.31 -9.53
CA GLU A 159 -9.98 -6.07 -10.02
C GLU A 159 -9.82 -4.68 -10.65
N ASN A 160 -10.84 -4.23 -11.41
CA ASN A 160 -10.89 -2.86 -11.93
C ASN A 160 -11.03 -1.80 -10.84
N MET A 161 -11.64 -2.14 -9.69
CA MET A 161 -11.80 -1.25 -8.54
C MET A 161 -10.52 -1.10 -7.70
N LEU A 162 -9.51 -1.94 -7.92
CA LEU A 162 -8.19 -1.83 -7.30
C LEU A 162 -7.10 -1.40 -8.30
N SER A 163 -7.50 -0.89 -9.46
CA SER A 163 -6.56 -0.45 -10.50
C SER A 163 -5.61 0.66 -10.05
N SER A 164 -6.06 1.61 -9.22
CA SER A 164 -5.18 2.63 -8.62
C SER A 164 -4.18 2.01 -7.66
N LEU A 165 -4.55 0.97 -6.92
CA LEU A 165 -3.64 0.25 -6.02
C LEU A 165 -2.58 -0.50 -6.83
N ASN A 166 -2.98 -1.19 -7.90
CA ASN A 166 -2.07 -1.80 -8.86
C ASN A 166 -1.08 -0.77 -9.44
N SER A 167 -1.58 0.39 -9.87
CA SER A 167 -0.73 1.48 -10.36
C SER A 167 0.22 2.00 -9.29
N PHE A 168 -0.23 2.14 -8.04
CA PHE A 168 0.64 2.58 -6.94
C PHE A 168 1.81 1.61 -6.72
N ILE A 169 1.54 0.30 -6.65
CA ILE A 169 2.59 -0.73 -6.53
C ILE A 169 3.53 -0.68 -7.73
N PHE A 170 2.98 -0.54 -8.94
CA PHE A 170 3.76 -0.43 -10.17
C PHE A 170 4.73 0.77 -10.13
N PHE A 171 4.25 1.97 -9.84
CA PHE A 171 5.09 3.17 -9.77
C PHE A 171 6.15 3.07 -8.67
N ASN A 172 5.80 2.47 -7.53
CA ASN A 172 6.78 2.21 -6.48
C ASN A 172 7.89 1.26 -6.94
N ARG A 173 7.56 0.18 -7.67
CA ARG A 173 8.56 -0.73 -8.24
C ARG A 173 9.45 -0.03 -9.26
N VAL A 174 8.88 0.83 -10.10
CA VAL A 174 9.62 1.67 -11.04
C VAL A 174 10.64 2.54 -10.32
N GLU A 175 10.23 3.21 -9.24
CA GLU A 175 11.10 4.09 -8.46
C GLU A 175 12.19 3.31 -7.71
N ILE A 176 11.87 2.13 -7.18
CA ILE A 176 12.86 1.22 -6.57
C ILE A 176 13.94 0.83 -7.59
N VAL A 177 13.54 0.47 -8.81
CA VAL A 177 14.51 0.12 -9.86
C VAL A 177 15.39 1.32 -10.22
N ALA A 178 14.79 2.51 -10.37
CA ALA A 178 15.54 3.74 -10.65
C ALA A 178 16.56 4.04 -9.55
N MET A 179 16.15 4.00 -8.27
CA MET A 179 17.05 4.21 -7.13
C MET A 179 18.21 3.20 -7.05
N ILE A 180 17.96 1.94 -7.43
CA ILE A 180 19.03 0.92 -7.51
C ILE A 180 19.95 1.17 -8.70
N GLN A 181 19.43 1.64 -9.83
CA GLN A 181 20.24 1.98 -11.01
C GLN A 181 21.15 3.18 -10.75
N ASP A 182 20.67 4.16 -10.00
CA ASP A 182 21.46 5.34 -9.61
C ASP A 182 22.56 5.00 -8.57
N ASP A 183 22.51 3.83 -7.93
CA ASP A 183 23.57 3.31 -7.06
C ASP A 183 24.57 2.45 -7.87
N ASP A 184 25.61 3.10 -8.38
CA ASP A 184 26.70 2.48 -9.14
C ASP A 184 27.37 1.30 -8.41
N GLN A 185 27.29 1.23 -7.08
CA GLN A 185 27.93 0.15 -6.30
C GLN A 185 27.01 -1.04 -6.11
N PHE A 186 25.69 -0.84 -6.05
CA PHE A 186 24.75 -1.89 -5.66
C PHE A 186 24.82 -3.13 -6.57
N LEU A 187 24.70 -2.92 -7.88
CA LEU A 187 24.76 -4.01 -8.86
C LEU A 187 26.18 -4.58 -8.98
N ASN A 188 27.20 -3.75 -8.82
CA ASN A 188 28.59 -4.21 -8.81
C ASN A 188 28.84 -5.18 -7.65
N ASP A 189 28.43 -4.84 -6.42
CA ASP A 189 28.55 -5.69 -5.24
C ASP A 189 27.77 -7.01 -5.41
N LEU A 190 26.57 -6.94 -6.01
CA LEU A 190 25.77 -8.11 -6.36
C LEU A 190 26.51 -9.05 -7.30
N PHE A 191 27.08 -8.54 -8.40
CA PHE A 191 27.80 -9.36 -9.36
C PHE A 191 29.16 -9.86 -8.86
N VAL A 192 29.82 -9.12 -7.97
CA VAL A 192 31.03 -9.59 -7.27
C VAL A 192 30.69 -10.81 -6.43
N GLN A 193 29.64 -10.74 -5.60
CA GLN A 193 29.21 -11.89 -4.79
C GLN A 193 28.73 -13.08 -5.64
N LEU A 194 27.94 -12.84 -6.70
CA LEU A 194 27.49 -13.93 -7.58
C LEU A 194 28.65 -14.71 -8.23
N ARG A 195 29.73 -14.01 -8.62
CA ARG A 195 30.92 -14.60 -9.27
C ARG A 195 31.92 -15.21 -8.29
N ALA A 196 31.83 -14.87 -7.01
CA ALA A 196 32.78 -15.35 -6.01
C ALA A 196 32.62 -16.87 -5.79
N LYS A 197 33.75 -17.59 -5.81
CA LYS A 197 33.78 -19.06 -5.75
C LYS A 197 33.33 -19.61 -4.40
N ASP A 198 33.52 -18.84 -3.35
CA ASP A 198 33.18 -19.11 -1.95
C ASP A 198 31.72 -18.77 -1.59
N THR A 199 30.96 -18.17 -2.50
CA THR A 199 29.53 -17.89 -2.24
C THR A 199 28.74 -19.20 -2.16
N GLY A 200 28.20 -19.47 -0.98
CA GLY A 200 27.39 -20.66 -0.70
C GLY A 200 26.10 -20.72 -1.53
N VAL A 201 25.55 -21.92 -1.67
CA VAL A 201 24.39 -22.22 -2.54
C VAL A 201 23.17 -21.37 -2.21
N GLU A 202 22.78 -21.29 -0.93
CA GLU A 202 21.63 -20.49 -0.48
C GLU A 202 21.83 -19.00 -0.78
N ARG A 203 23.03 -18.47 -0.53
CA ARG A 203 23.33 -17.07 -0.80
C ARG A 203 23.29 -16.77 -2.30
N ARG A 204 23.84 -17.66 -3.13
CA ARG A 204 23.81 -17.52 -4.60
C ARG A 204 22.38 -17.57 -5.12
N ARG A 205 21.53 -18.42 -4.55
CA ARG A 205 20.10 -18.49 -4.83
C ARG A 205 19.41 -17.17 -4.50
N ASP A 206 19.63 -16.59 -3.31
CA ASP A 206 19.04 -15.31 -2.91
C ASP A 206 19.43 -14.17 -3.89
N LEU A 207 20.72 -14.08 -4.23
CA LEU A 207 21.24 -13.09 -5.19
C LEU A 207 20.61 -13.25 -6.58
N THR A 208 20.43 -14.50 -7.02
CA THR A 208 19.82 -14.80 -8.32
C THR A 208 18.31 -14.50 -8.32
N LEU A 209 17.61 -14.79 -7.23
CA LEU A 209 16.19 -14.45 -7.08
C LEU A 209 15.98 -12.93 -7.07
N PHE A 210 16.82 -12.20 -6.34
CA PHE A 210 16.80 -10.75 -6.37
C PHE A 210 17.03 -10.23 -7.79
N LEU A 211 18.07 -10.71 -8.48
CA LEU A 211 18.37 -10.28 -9.85
C LEU A 211 17.21 -10.58 -10.81
N LYS A 212 16.57 -11.75 -10.67
CA LYS A 212 15.38 -12.10 -11.44
C LYS A 212 14.23 -11.14 -11.18
N GLU A 213 13.92 -10.81 -9.93
CA GLU A 213 12.86 -9.86 -9.57
C GLU A 213 13.19 -8.45 -10.08
N PHE A 214 14.43 -7.99 -9.88
CA PHE A 214 14.92 -6.71 -10.38
C PHE A 214 14.76 -6.61 -11.90
N CYS A 215 15.21 -7.62 -12.66
CA CYS A 215 15.01 -7.66 -14.11
C CYS A 215 13.53 -7.70 -14.50
N THR A 216 12.70 -8.43 -13.75
CA THR A 216 11.25 -8.49 -13.99
C THR A 216 10.63 -7.09 -13.86
N PHE A 217 10.99 -6.33 -12.82
CA PHE A 217 10.50 -4.95 -12.65
C PHE A 217 11.09 -4.02 -13.70
N ALA A 218 12.40 -4.13 -13.99
CA ALA A 218 13.06 -3.29 -14.98
C ALA A 218 12.48 -3.45 -16.39
N GLN A 219 12.02 -4.65 -16.78
CA GLN A 219 11.35 -4.87 -18.07
C GLN A 219 10.02 -4.13 -18.19
N THR A 220 9.39 -3.80 -17.07
CA THR A 220 8.11 -3.07 -17.04
C THR A 220 8.30 -1.55 -17.05
N LEU A 221 9.54 -1.07 -16.89
CA LEU A 221 9.91 0.29 -17.26
C LEU A 221 9.73 0.40 -18.78
N GLN A 222 8.59 0.94 -19.23
CA GLN A 222 8.49 1.37 -20.62
C GLN A 222 9.69 2.29 -20.90
N PRO A 223 10.35 2.16 -22.07
CA PRO A 223 11.37 3.12 -22.44
C PRO A 223 10.70 4.48 -22.44
N SER A 224 11.08 5.34 -21.49
CA SER A 224 10.62 6.71 -21.40
C SER A 224 11.00 7.40 -22.71
N GLY A 225 10.09 7.40 -23.67
CA GLY A 225 10.31 7.91 -25.01
C GLY A 225 11.49 7.26 -25.78
N PRO A 226 11.81 7.81 -26.96
CA PRO A 226 12.85 7.31 -27.86
C PRO A 226 14.28 7.25 -27.27
N GLN A 227 14.50 7.70 -26.04
CA GLN A 227 15.82 7.85 -25.43
C GLN A 227 16.13 6.80 -24.35
N GLY A 228 15.13 6.11 -23.78
CA GLY A 228 15.35 5.18 -22.67
C GLY A 228 16.04 3.86 -23.03
N ARG A 229 16.07 3.46 -24.31
CA ARG A 229 16.72 2.21 -24.73
C ARG A 229 18.24 2.31 -24.85
N GLU A 230 18.80 3.49 -25.04
CA GLU A 230 20.25 3.65 -25.25
C GLU A 230 21.05 3.59 -23.95
N VAL A 231 20.41 3.83 -22.79
CA VAL A 231 21.09 3.84 -21.48
C VAL A 231 21.24 2.43 -20.90
N PHE A 232 20.40 1.48 -21.28
CA PHE A 232 20.43 0.12 -20.73
C PHE A 232 21.59 -0.74 -21.29
N PHE A 233 22.23 -0.31 -22.38
CA PHE A 233 23.29 -1.07 -23.07
C PHE A 233 24.64 -0.35 -23.12
N LYS A 234 24.82 0.74 -22.36
CA LYS A 234 26.11 1.44 -22.25
C LYS A 234 26.76 1.20 -20.91
#